data_AF-A0A7X3KIH4-F1
#
_entry.id   AF-A0A7X3KIH4-F1
#
_cell.length_a   1.000
_cell.length_b   1.000
_cell.length_c   1.000
_cell.angle_alpha   90.00
_cell.angle_beta   90.00
_cell.angle_gamma   90.00
#
_symmetry.space_group_name_H-M   'P 1'
#
loop_
_entity.id
_entity.type
_entity.pdbx_description
1 polymer ?
#
loop_
_entity_poly.entity_id
_entity_poly.type
_entity_poly.pdbx_seq_one_letter_code
_entity_poly.pdbx_strand_id
1 'polypeptide(L)'
;MAASNHSATEETKKRHKHEGPQKHIVAYIFSLLLTLIAFAAVMAGEVNTSFIIFILLMMAGLQVFVQMGFWMHMKDRGHLYPIIGILTGVVVVFTMVIMAEYWAWW
;
A
#
# COMPACT_ATOMS: atom_id res chain seq x y z
N MET A 1 -13.83 48.76 37.87
CA MET A 1 -14.00 48.12 36.56
C MET A 1 -12.82 47.19 36.30
N ALA A 2 -13.05 45.88 36.30
CA ALA A 2 -12.03 44.90 35.90
C ALA A 2 -12.17 44.65 34.38
N ALA A 3 -11.07 44.83 33.63
CA ALA A 3 -11.02 44.52 32.21
C ALA A 3 -10.55 43.07 32.02
N SER A 4 -11.49 42.19 31.65
CA SER A 4 -11.22 40.82 31.25
C SER A 4 -10.82 40.79 29.77
N ASN A 5 -9.52 40.83 29.47
CA ASN A 5 -8.98 40.64 28.13
C ASN A 5 -8.90 39.14 27.80
N HIS A 6 -10.03 38.59 27.37
CA HIS A 6 -10.14 37.24 26.80
C HIS A 6 -10.12 37.35 25.27
N SER A 7 -8.94 37.45 24.64
CA SER A 7 -8.81 37.30 23.17
C SER A 7 -7.40 36.97 22.68
N ALA A 8 -6.61 36.24 23.47
CA ALA A 8 -5.51 35.47 22.92
C ALA A 8 -5.99 34.02 22.77
N THR A 9 -6.85 33.80 21.78
CA THR A 9 -6.98 32.49 21.15
C THR A 9 -5.60 32.15 20.61
N GLU A 10 -4.83 31.41 21.41
CA GLU A 10 -3.71 30.56 21.02
C GLU A 10 -4.23 29.49 20.03
N GLU A 11 -4.82 29.92 18.92
CA GLU A 11 -5.06 29.17 17.70
C GLU A 11 -3.75 29.15 16.89
N THR A 12 -2.61 28.93 17.56
CA THR A 12 -1.33 28.72 16.87
C THR A 12 -1.30 27.26 16.44
N LYS A 13 -2.01 27.01 15.34
CA LYS A 13 -1.61 26.11 14.26
C LYS A 13 -1.09 24.78 14.79
N LYS A 14 -2.00 23.86 15.13
CA LYS A 14 -1.71 22.41 15.10
C LYS A 14 -0.93 22.16 13.82
N ARG A 15 0.40 22.03 13.93
CA ARG A 15 1.26 21.60 12.83
C ARG A 15 0.62 20.32 12.34
N HIS A 16 -0.03 20.38 11.18
CA HIS A 16 -0.29 19.19 10.39
C HIS A 16 1.07 18.50 10.30
N LYS A 17 1.23 17.45 11.09
CA LYS A 17 2.46 16.69 11.21
C LYS A 17 2.52 15.93 9.90
N HIS A 18 2.98 16.62 8.86
CA HIS A 18 3.28 16.06 7.54
C HIS A 18 3.98 14.76 7.83
N GLU A 19 3.33 13.65 7.50
CA GLU A 19 3.84 12.34 7.84
C GLU A 19 5.24 12.25 7.22
N GLY A 20 6.27 12.27 8.07
CA GLY A 20 7.62 12.54 7.60
C GLY A 20 8.12 11.46 6.64
N PRO A 21 9.11 11.78 5.77
CA PRO A 21 9.69 10.84 4.80
C PRO A 21 10.25 9.56 5.45
N GLN A 22 10.48 9.58 6.76
CA GLN A 22 10.91 8.42 7.54
C GLN A 22 9.96 7.22 7.43
N LYS A 23 8.63 7.42 7.37
CA LYS A 23 7.68 6.31 7.26
C LYS A 23 7.78 5.61 5.90
N HIS A 24 8.03 6.36 4.84
CA HIS A 24 8.24 5.80 3.50
C HIS A 24 9.53 5.01 3.41
N ILE A 25 10.61 5.48 4.04
CA ILE A 25 11.90 4.77 4.04
C ILE A 25 11.76 3.41 4.72
N VAL A 26 11.06 3.32 5.85
CA VAL A 26 10.83 2.04 6.54
C VAL A 26 10.02 1.08 5.67
N ALA A 27 8.95 1.56 5.04
CA ALA A 27 8.14 0.75 4.14
C ALA A 27 8.91 0.26 2.91
N TYR A 28 9.76 1.13 2.35
CA TYR A 28 10.63 0.79 1.23
C TYR A 28 11.61 -0.32 1.60
N ILE A 29 12.31 -0.19 2.73
CA ILE A 29 13.24 -1.23 3.21
C ILE A 29 12.49 -2.54 3.47
N PHE A 30 11.30 -2.49 4.09
CA PHE A 30 10.50 -3.67 4.34
C PHE A 30 10.07 -4.38 3.05
N SER A 31 9.60 -3.63 2.04
CA SER A 31 9.29 -4.16 0.71
C SER A 31 10.51 -4.80 0.04
N LEU A 32 11.67 -4.16 0.15
CA LEU A 32 12.92 -4.65 -0.42
C LEU A 32 13.34 -5.98 0.22
N LEU A 33 13.27 -6.09 1.55
CA LEU A 33 13.54 -7.35 2.25
C LEU A 33 12.58 -8.46 1.84
N LEU A 34 11.28 -8.16 1.74
CA LEU A 34 10.29 -9.15 1.30
C LEU A 34 10.56 -9.65 -0.13
N THR A 35 10.98 -8.75 -1.04
CA THR A 35 11.38 -9.17 -2.40
C THR A 35 12.62 -10.05 -2.38
N LEU A 36 13.64 -9.71 -1.59
CA LEU A 36 14.86 -10.51 -1.49
C LEU A 36 14.57 -11.92 -0.96
N ILE A 37 13.66 -12.05 0.01
CA ILE A 37 13.21 -13.35 0.52
C ILE A 37 12.51 -14.16 -0.59
N ALA A 38 11.64 -13.52 -1.38
CA ALA A 38 10.98 -14.19 -2.50
C ALA A 38 11.98 -14.69 -3.55
N PHE A 39 12.98 -13.88 -3.91
CA PHE A 39 14.05 -14.31 -4.83
C PHE A 39 14.92 -15.42 -4.23
N ALA A 40 15.30 -15.31 -2.96
CA ALA A 40 16.06 -16.34 -2.27
C ALA A 40 15.31 -17.67 -2.23
N ALA A 41 13.99 -17.65 -2.00
CA ALA A 41 13.16 -18.85 -2.01
C ALA A 41 13.13 -19.55 -3.38
N VAL A 42 13.16 -18.80 -4.47
CA VAL A 42 13.25 -19.36 -5.83
C VAL A 42 14.65 -19.88 -6.14
N MET A 43 15.69 -19.12 -5.77
CA MET A 43 17.09 -19.49 -6.01
C MET A 43 17.52 -20.72 -5.21
N ALA A 44 16.96 -20.94 -4.02
CA ALA A 44 17.22 -22.12 -3.22
C ALA A 44 16.82 -23.41 -3.95
N GLY A 45 15.84 -23.36 -4.87
CA GLY A 45 15.61 -24.33 -5.95
C GLY A 45 15.28 -25.78 -5.58
N GLU A 46 15.54 -26.21 -4.35
CA GLU A 46 15.46 -27.60 -3.89
C GLU A 46 14.05 -28.01 -3.43
N VAL A 47 13.10 -27.07 -3.46
CA VAL A 47 11.71 -27.27 -3.00
C VAL A 47 10.75 -27.51 -4.17
N ASN A 48 9.66 -28.22 -3.89
CA ASN A 48 8.61 -28.52 -4.86
C ASN A 48 8.10 -27.24 -5.56
N THR A 49 7.97 -27.26 -6.89
CA THR A 49 7.55 -26.10 -7.70
C THR A 49 6.22 -25.50 -7.24
N SER A 50 5.23 -26.34 -6.87
CA SER A 50 3.93 -25.86 -6.38
C SER A 50 4.06 -25.12 -5.04
N PHE A 51 4.99 -25.57 -4.18
CA PHE A 51 5.28 -24.89 -2.92
C PHE A 51 5.95 -23.53 -3.16
N ILE A 52 6.89 -23.45 -4.11
CA ILE A 52 7.52 -22.18 -4.52
C ILE A 52 6.47 -21.21 -5.06
N ILE A 53 5.58 -21.65 -5.95
CA ILE A 53 4.51 -20.81 -6.50
C ILE A 53 3.60 -20.28 -5.39
N PHE A 54 3.20 -21.14 -4.44
CA PHE A 54 2.38 -20.73 -3.30
C PHE A 54 3.06 -19.66 -2.45
N ILE A 55 4.35 -19.84 -2.11
CA ILE A 55 5.10 -18.87 -1.30
C ILE A 55 5.25 -17.54 -2.05
N LEU A 56 5.48 -17.58 -3.38
CA LEU A 56 5.58 -16.39 -4.21
C LEU A 56 4.28 -15.60 -4.27
N LEU A 57 3.14 -16.28 -4.41
CA LEU A 57 1.83 -15.63 -4.39
C LEU A 57 1.54 -15.00 -3.02
N MET A 58 1.93 -15.66 -1.93
CA MET A 58 1.79 -15.09 -0.58
C MET A 58 2.68 -13.84 -0.40
N MET A 59 3.93 -13.90 -0.83
CA MET A 59 4.84 -12.73 -0.83
C MET A 59 4.30 -11.59 -1.70
N ALA A 60 3.80 -11.89 -2.89
CA ALA A 60 3.20 -10.90 -3.79
C ALA A 60 1.96 -10.23 -3.16
N GLY A 61 1.11 -11.00 -2.47
CA GLY A 61 -0.01 -10.46 -1.72
C GLY A 61 0.43 -9.51 -0.62
N LEU A 62 1.40 -9.90 0.20
CA LEU A 62 1.97 -9.03 1.25
C LEU A 62 2.58 -7.75 0.66
N GLN A 63 3.23 -7.82 -0.50
CA GLN A 63 3.73 -6.64 -1.20
C GLN A 63 2.60 -5.66 -1.55
N VAL A 64 1.50 -6.15 -2.13
CA VAL A 64 0.33 -5.33 -2.46
C VAL A 64 -0.22 -4.60 -1.23
N PHE A 65 -0.25 -5.26 -0.07
CA PHE A 65 -0.64 -4.62 1.20
C PHE A 65 0.35 -3.55 1.68
N VAL A 66 1.66 -3.80 1.60
CA VAL A 66 2.68 -2.82 1.97
C VAL A 66 2.58 -1.58 1.07
N GLN A 67 2.37 -1.79 -0.23
CA GLN A 67 2.19 -0.70 -1.18
C GLN A 67 0.92 0.10 -0.88
N MET A 68 -0.24 -0.54 -0.72
CA MET A 68 -1.46 0.21 -0.36
C MET A 68 -1.37 0.87 1.02
N GLY A 69 -0.82 0.20 2.02
CA GLY A 69 -0.78 0.70 3.39
C GLY A 69 0.17 1.89 3.59
N PHE A 70 1.34 1.86 2.97
CA PHE A 70 2.39 2.88 3.23
C PHE A 70 2.57 3.88 2.09
N TRP A 71 2.39 3.48 0.83
CA TRP A 71 2.51 4.43 -0.29
C TRP A 71 1.25 5.26 -0.48
N MET A 72 0.09 4.68 -0.21
CA MET A 72 -1.18 5.34 -0.46
C MET A 72 -1.65 6.25 0.68
N HIS A 73 -0.86 6.44 1.74
CA HIS A 73 -1.22 7.21 2.94
C HIS A 73 -2.67 6.96 3.39
N MET A 74 -3.06 5.68 3.44
CA MET A 74 -4.42 5.23 3.78
C MET A 74 -4.95 5.75 5.14
N LYS A 75 -4.06 6.36 5.92
CA LYS A 75 -4.24 6.87 7.26
C LYS A 75 -4.65 8.35 7.33
N ASP A 76 -4.50 9.13 6.26
CA ASP A 76 -4.88 10.54 6.24
C ASP A 76 -6.36 10.75 5.84
N ARG A 77 -7.03 11.66 6.55
CA ARG A 77 -8.49 11.88 6.42
C ARG A 77 -8.82 12.48 5.04
N GLY A 78 -9.69 11.81 4.27
CA GLY A 78 -10.13 12.25 2.93
C GLY A 78 -9.88 11.26 1.78
N HIS A 79 -9.34 10.09 2.07
CA HIS A 79 -8.85 9.10 1.10
C HIS A 79 -9.95 8.20 0.43
N LEU A 80 -11.22 8.62 0.40
CA LEU A 80 -12.24 7.80 -0.29
C LEU A 80 -12.00 7.68 -1.80
N TYR A 81 -11.65 8.77 -2.48
CA TYR A 81 -11.45 8.75 -3.93
C TYR A 81 -10.31 7.83 -4.39
N PRO A 82 -9.12 7.85 -3.75
CA PRO A 82 -8.06 6.94 -4.16
C PRO A 82 -8.38 5.46 -3.89
N ILE A 83 -9.02 5.10 -2.75
CA ILE A 83 -9.52 3.72 -2.52
C ILE A 83 -10.43 3.29 -3.65
N ILE A 84 -11.42 4.12 -3.98
CA ILE A 84 -12.39 3.82 -5.02
C ILE A 84 -11.69 3.65 -6.37
N GLY A 85 -10.71 4.50 -6.67
CA GLY A 85 -9.87 4.40 -7.86
C GLY A 85 -9.13 3.07 -7.95
N ILE A 86 -8.45 2.64 -6.89
CA ILE A 86 -7.74 1.34 -6.89
C ILE A 86 -8.73 0.18 -6.98
N LEU A 87 -9.82 0.18 -6.20
CA LEU A 87 -10.82 -0.89 -6.27
C LEU A 87 -11.43 -1.01 -7.68
N THR A 88 -11.73 0.13 -8.31
CA THR A 88 -12.24 0.16 -9.69
C THR A 88 -11.18 -0.36 -10.67
N GLY A 89 -9.92 0.06 -10.51
CA GLY A 89 -8.81 -0.43 -11.33
C GLY A 89 -8.62 -1.94 -11.21
N VAL A 90 -8.73 -2.49 -10.00
CA VAL A 90 -8.68 -3.94 -9.75
C VAL A 90 -9.80 -4.64 -10.50
N VAL A 91 -11.05 -4.18 -10.38
CA VAL A 91 -12.19 -4.76 -11.09
C VAL A 91 -11.97 -4.71 -12.60
N VAL A 92 -11.56 -3.56 -13.14
CA VAL A 92 -11.33 -3.38 -14.58
C VAL A 92 -10.24 -4.34 -15.09
N VAL A 93 -9.10 -4.44 -14.40
CA VAL A 93 -8.01 -5.34 -14.79
C VAL A 93 -8.49 -6.80 -14.77
N PHE A 94 -9.18 -7.24 -13.72
CA PHE A 94 -9.71 -8.60 -13.66
C PHE A 94 -10.72 -8.87 -14.78
N THR A 95 -11.65 -7.95 -15.04
CA THR A 95 -12.61 -8.08 -16.14
C THR A 95 -11.90 -8.16 -17.49
N MET A 96 -10.88 -7.33 -17.73
CA MET A 96 -10.10 -7.35 -18.97
C MET A 96 -9.33 -8.67 -19.16
N VAL A 97 -8.66 -9.17 -18.11
CA VAL A 97 -7.91 -10.44 -18.17
C VAL A 97 -8.85 -11.61 -18.44
N ILE A 98 -9.97 -11.70 -17.72
CA ILE A 98 -10.99 -12.73 -17.95
C ILE A 98 -11.52 -12.63 -19.38
N MET A 99 -11.92 -11.44 -19.83
CA MET A 99 -12.39 -11.26 -21.20
C MET A 99 -11.34 -11.69 -22.23
N ALA A 100 -10.05 -11.37 -22.02
CA ALA A 100 -8.98 -11.79 -22.93
C ALA A 100 -8.82 -13.31 -23.00
N GLU A 101 -8.81 -14.01 -21.85
CA GLU A 101 -8.66 -15.47 -21.81
C GLU A 101 -9.86 -16.20 -22.41
N TYR A 102 -11.09 -15.75 -22.13
CA TYR A 102 -12.30 -16.46 -22.56
C TYR A 102 -12.79 -16.03 -23.96
N TRP A 103 -12.47 -14.82 -24.41
CA TRP A 103 -13.06 -14.25 -25.62
C TRP A 103 -12.06 -14.01 -26.76
N ALA A 104 -10.77 -13.80 -26.47
CA ALA A 104 -9.74 -13.65 -27.50
C ALA A 104 -8.96 -14.95 -27.79
N TRP A 105 -9.02 -15.93 -26.89
CA TRP A 105 -8.35 -17.24 -27.06
C TRP A 105 -9.24 -18.31 -27.74
N TRP A 106 -10.45 -17.95 -28.15
CA TRP A 106 -11.32 -18.73 -29.03
C TRP A 106 -11.38 -18.07 -30.41
#